data_AF-A0A6T5VLC8-F1
#
_entry.id   AF-A0A6T5VLC8-F1
#
_cell.length_a   1.000
_cell.length_b   1.000
_cell.length_c   1.000
_cell.angle_alpha   90.00
_cell.angle_beta   90.00
_cell.angle_gamma   90.00
#
_symmetry.space_group_name_H-M   'P 1'
#
loop_
_entity.id
_entity.type
_entity.pdbx_description
1 polymer ?
#
loop_
_entity_poly.entity_id
_entity_poly.type
_entity_poly.pdbx_seq_one_letter_code
_entity_poly.pdbx_strand_id
1 'polypeptide(L)'
;MKVVGLSILRTGPSLDEPLPLAVANDLSSFGYFQRQGVSEMLTFFSKTFSKRTQPGQRQSVTHESYIVHCYVRGDGLAGTVTSDLEYPARVAFVMLTQMLDDFVQQFGDSWKRETRPESMTFPKMEEYLEKFQNPAEADKLSKIQKDLDETTEILHQTIDSVLERGVKLDALVERSDDLSRQSKMFYKQAKKTNSCCIIM
;
A
#
# COMPACT_ATOMS: atom_id res chain seq x y z
N MET A 1 -5.25 15.30 4.27
CA MET A 1 -6.15 14.24 3.74
C MET A 1 -5.87 13.99 2.27
N LYS A 2 -4.93 13.09 1.97
CA LYS A 2 -4.55 12.73 0.60
C LYS A 2 -4.31 11.22 0.49
N VAL A 3 -4.66 10.64 -0.65
CA VAL A 3 -4.18 9.32 -1.07
C VAL A 3 -2.91 9.49 -1.90
N VAL A 4 -1.84 8.80 -1.53
CA VAL A 4 -0.50 8.98 -2.11
C VAL A 4 -0.11 7.83 -3.03
N GLY A 5 -0.58 6.61 -2.75
CA GLY A 5 -0.25 5.46 -3.57
C GLY A 5 -1.28 4.34 -3.47
N LEU A 6 -1.46 3.64 -4.59
CA LEU A 6 -2.30 2.47 -4.76
C LEU A 6 -1.45 1.36 -5.36
N SER A 7 -1.57 0.13 -4.85
CA SER A 7 -0.95 -1.03 -5.48
C SER A 7 -1.89 -2.23 -5.46
N ILE A 8 -1.83 -3.03 -6.52
CA ILE A 8 -2.44 -4.35 -6.60
C ILE A 8 -1.28 -5.36 -6.70
N LEU A 9 -1.29 -6.37 -5.84
CA LEU A 9 -0.23 -7.36 -5.76
C LEU A 9 -0.81 -8.77 -5.81
N ARG A 10 -0.06 -9.69 -6.40
CA ARG A 10 -0.26 -11.12 -6.23
C ARG A 10 0.56 -11.60 -5.04
N THR A 11 -0.09 -12.27 -4.11
CA THR A 11 0.49 -12.95 -2.94
C THR A 11 0.14 -14.44 -2.99
N GLY A 12 0.78 -15.22 -2.12
CA GLY A 12 0.46 -16.63 -1.92
C GLY A 12 1.68 -17.53 -1.82
N PRO A 13 1.48 -18.81 -1.47
CA PRO A 13 2.58 -19.75 -1.19
C PRO A 13 3.42 -20.09 -2.41
N SER A 14 2.95 -19.80 -3.62
CA SER A 14 3.69 -20.01 -4.86
C SER A 14 4.74 -18.92 -5.14
N LEU A 15 4.80 -17.87 -4.32
CA LEU A 15 5.70 -16.72 -4.49
C LEU A 15 6.51 -16.50 -3.21
N ASP A 16 7.82 -16.33 -3.35
CA ASP A 16 8.70 -15.98 -2.22
C ASP A 16 8.47 -14.55 -1.74
N GLU A 17 8.11 -13.65 -2.66
CA GLU A 17 7.81 -12.24 -2.41
C GLU A 17 6.52 -11.84 -3.15
N PRO A 18 5.68 -10.96 -2.57
CA PRO A 18 4.54 -10.40 -3.28
C PRO A 18 4.96 -9.73 -4.59
N LEU A 19 4.19 -10.00 -5.64
CA LEU A 19 4.46 -9.49 -6.97
C LEU A 19 3.51 -8.31 -7.25
N PRO A 20 4.00 -7.07 -7.34
CA PRO A 20 3.17 -5.93 -7.76
C PRO A 20 2.70 -6.15 -9.19
N LEU A 21 1.39 -6.19 -9.41
CA LEU A 21 0.78 -6.36 -10.73
C LEU A 21 0.52 -5.02 -11.41
N ALA A 22 0.05 -4.04 -10.63
CA ALA A 22 -0.25 -2.69 -11.05
C ALA A 22 -0.04 -1.72 -9.89
N VAL A 23 0.51 -0.54 -10.16
CA VAL A 23 0.84 0.50 -9.17
C VAL A 23 0.46 1.86 -9.74
N ALA A 24 -0.09 2.75 -8.91
CA ALA A 24 -0.38 4.13 -9.26
C ALA A 24 -0.08 5.05 -8.07
N ASN A 25 0.63 6.15 -8.29
CA ASN A 25 1.09 7.04 -7.21
C ASN A 25 0.82 8.52 -7.54
N ASP A 26 0.32 9.28 -6.56
CA ASP A 26 0.20 10.75 -6.64
C ASP A 26 1.30 11.40 -5.82
N LEU A 27 2.42 11.67 -6.49
CA LEU A 27 3.60 12.25 -5.90
C LEU A 27 3.74 13.76 -6.17
N SER A 28 2.64 14.43 -6.54
CA SER A 28 2.63 15.86 -6.86
C SER A 28 3.11 16.75 -5.71
N SER A 29 2.88 16.33 -4.46
CA SER A 29 3.31 17.00 -3.23
C SER A 29 4.81 16.85 -2.93
N PHE A 30 5.52 15.97 -3.63
CA PHE A 30 6.95 15.75 -3.46
C PHE A 30 7.77 16.46 -4.53
N GLY A 31 8.96 16.92 -4.15
CA GLY A 31 9.89 17.54 -5.09
C GLY A 31 10.26 16.57 -6.21
N TYR A 32 10.40 17.07 -7.43
CA TYR A 32 10.59 16.24 -8.65
C TYR A 32 11.66 15.15 -8.49
N PHE A 33 12.81 15.49 -7.90
CA PHE A 33 13.93 14.54 -7.69
C PHE A 33 13.71 13.52 -6.57
N GLN A 34 12.71 13.73 -5.69
CA GLN A 34 12.37 12.81 -4.61
C GLN A 34 11.33 11.77 -5.05
N ARG A 35 10.55 12.06 -6.09
CA ARG A 35 9.41 11.23 -6.51
C ARG A 35 9.79 9.79 -6.80
N GLN A 36 10.91 9.56 -7.48
CA GLN A 36 11.39 8.20 -7.73
C GLN A 36 11.61 7.43 -6.43
N GLY A 37 12.32 8.02 -5.47
CA GLY A 37 12.61 7.34 -4.21
C GLY A 37 11.37 7.12 -3.34
N VAL A 38 10.42 8.03 -3.39
CA VAL A 38 9.11 7.84 -2.72
C VAL A 38 8.34 6.70 -3.38
N SER A 39 8.31 6.64 -4.71
CA SER A 39 7.65 5.55 -5.45
C SER A 39 8.24 4.18 -5.08
N GLU A 40 9.56 4.05 -5.07
CA GLU A 40 10.26 2.82 -4.68
C GLU A 40 9.92 2.42 -3.23
N MET A 41 9.88 3.38 -2.30
CA MET A 41 9.49 3.14 -0.91
C MET A 41 8.02 2.69 -0.75
N LEU A 42 7.10 3.28 -1.51
CA LEU A 42 5.68 2.88 -1.50
C LEU A 42 5.50 1.43 -1.98
N THR A 43 6.21 1.04 -3.05
CA THR A 43 6.22 -0.33 -3.54
C THR A 43 6.83 -1.28 -2.52
N PHE A 44 7.96 -0.91 -1.90
CA PHE A 44 8.61 -1.69 -0.85
C PHE A 44 7.67 -1.94 0.35
N PHE A 45 6.98 -0.91 0.84
CA PHE A 45 6.01 -1.05 1.92
C PHE A 45 4.82 -1.92 1.52
N SER A 46 4.31 -1.75 0.31
CA SER A 46 3.19 -2.54 -0.21
C SER A 46 3.52 -4.04 -0.26
N LYS A 47 4.72 -4.40 -0.73
CA LYS A 47 5.22 -5.79 -0.69
C LYS A 47 5.42 -6.27 0.75
N THR A 48 6.08 -5.47 1.58
CA THR A 48 6.40 -5.81 2.98
C THR A 48 5.16 -6.12 3.80
N PHE A 49 4.11 -5.31 3.68
CA PHE A 49 2.88 -5.46 4.45
C PHE A 49 1.98 -6.56 3.88
N SER A 50 1.79 -6.62 2.56
CA SER A 50 0.99 -7.69 1.95
C SER A 50 1.57 -9.09 2.19
N LYS A 51 2.89 -9.23 2.32
CA LYS A 51 3.55 -10.49 2.72
C LYS A 51 3.19 -10.93 4.14
N ARG A 52 2.92 -9.97 5.02
CA ARG A 52 2.76 -10.19 6.47
C ARG A 52 1.29 -10.15 6.92
N THR A 53 0.39 -9.69 6.06
CA THR A 53 -1.05 -9.80 6.25
C THR A 53 -1.53 -11.17 5.79
N GLN A 54 -2.33 -11.85 6.63
CA GLN A 54 -2.82 -13.20 6.28
C GLN A 54 -3.93 -13.12 5.24
N PRO A 55 -4.12 -14.16 4.40
CA PRO A 55 -5.24 -14.21 3.47
C PRO A 55 -6.60 -14.05 4.16
N GLY A 56 -7.45 -13.21 3.58
CA GLY A 56 -8.76 -12.83 4.14
C GLY A 56 -8.71 -11.68 5.15
N GLN A 57 -7.54 -11.16 5.51
CA GLN A 57 -7.41 -10.11 6.52
C GLN A 57 -7.27 -8.71 5.92
N ARG A 58 -7.77 -7.74 6.70
CA ARG A 58 -7.61 -6.30 6.49
C ARG A 58 -6.75 -5.73 7.60
N GLN A 59 -5.77 -4.92 7.23
CA GLN A 59 -4.79 -4.37 8.16
C GLN A 59 -4.45 -2.93 7.80
N SER A 60 -4.28 -2.09 8.82
CA SER A 60 -3.79 -0.73 8.70
C SER A 60 -2.46 -0.63 9.41
N VAL A 61 -1.40 -0.26 8.70
CA VAL A 61 -0.05 -0.13 9.25
C VAL A 61 0.35 1.34 9.29
N THR A 62 0.48 1.88 10.49
CA THR A 62 0.90 3.26 10.69
C THR A 62 2.42 3.38 10.74
N HIS A 63 2.95 4.34 9.97
CA HIS A 63 4.36 4.71 10.00
C HIS A 63 4.55 6.22 9.82
N GLU A 64 5.10 6.87 10.85
CA GLU A 64 5.27 8.32 10.91
C GLU A 64 3.96 9.08 10.61
N SER A 65 3.91 9.87 9.53
CA SER A 65 2.75 10.69 9.14
C SER A 65 1.83 10.01 8.12
N TYR A 66 2.10 8.74 7.78
CA TYR A 66 1.36 7.99 6.78
C TYR A 66 0.80 6.69 7.37
N ILE A 67 -0.26 6.20 6.74
CA ILE A 67 -0.87 4.91 7.02
C ILE A 67 -0.99 4.13 5.73
N VAL A 68 -0.70 2.83 5.79
CA VAL A 68 -0.88 1.91 4.68
C VAL A 68 -1.98 0.92 5.04
N HIS A 69 -3.10 1.03 4.34
CA HIS A 69 -4.20 0.08 4.42
C HIS A 69 -3.95 -1.07 3.44
N CYS A 70 -3.98 -2.30 3.93
CA CYS A 70 -3.76 -3.51 3.15
C CYS A 70 -4.95 -4.45 3.29
N TYR A 71 -5.40 -5.01 2.17
CA TYR A 71 -6.37 -6.08 2.13
C TYR A 71 -5.81 -7.23 1.30
N VAL A 72 -5.68 -8.41 1.89
CA VAL A 72 -5.29 -9.64 1.19
C VAL A 72 -6.52 -10.53 1.08
N ARG A 73 -6.97 -10.82 -0.14
CA ARG A 73 -8.08 -11.75 -0.41
C ARG A 73 -7.64 -13.19 -0.21
N GLY A 74 -8.61 -14.07 0.02
CA GLY A 74 -8.35 -15.51 0.21
C GLY A 74 -7.81 -16.22 -1.03
N ASP A 75 -7.98 -15.63 -2.23
CA ASP A 75 -7.47 -16.15 -3.50
C ASP A 75 -6.01 -15.74 -3.79
N GLY A 76 -5.38 -14.94 -2.92
CA GLY A 76 -4.02 -14.43 -3.10
C GLY A 76 -3.93 -13.11 -3.87
N LEU A 77 -5.05 -12.44 -4.16
CA LEU A 77 -5.02 -11.07 -4.67
C LEU A 77 -4.98 -10.08 -3.51
N ALA A 78 -4.03 -9.17 -3.51
CA ALA A 78 -3.87 -8.14 -2.47
C ALA A 78 -3.97 -6.74 -3.05
N GLY A 79 -4.48 -5.80 -2.25
CA GLY A 79 -4.48 -4.38 -2.56
C GLY A 79 -3.91 -3.58 -1.38
N THR A 80 -3.19 -2.50 -1.70
CA THR A 80 -2.70 -1.53 -0.72
C THR A 80 -3.08 -0.10 -1.10
N VAL A 81 -3.37 0.71 -0.09
CA VAL A 81 -3.61 2.16 -0.19
C VAL A 81 -2.72 2.83 0.83
N THR A 82 -1.88 3.75 0.37
CA THR A 82 -1.10 4.63 1.24
C THR A 82 -1.74 6.01 1.26
N SER A 83 -2.00 6.53 2.45
CA SER A 83 -2.63 7.82 2.65
C SER A 83 -2.07 8.54 3.88
N ASP A 84 -2.43 9.82 4.04
CA ASP A 84 -2.21 10.55 5.30
C ASP A 84 -3.01 9.89 6.45
N LEU A 85 -2.57 10.11 7.69
CA LEU A 85 -3.24 9.61 8.90
C LEU A 85 -4.70 10.08 9.05
N GLU A 86 -5.01 11.27 8.55
CA GLU A 86 -6.34 11.86 8.63
C GLU A 86 -7.33 11.23 7.64
N TYR A 87 -6.83 10.49 6.64
CA TYR A 87 -7.69 9.89 5.62
C TYR A 87 -8.51 8.74 6.24
N PRO A 88 -9.85 8.69 6.06
CA PRO A 88 -10.67 7.74 6.80
C PRO A 88 -10.40 6.31 6.33
N ALA A 89 -9.99 5.44 7.25
CA ALA A 89 -9.68 4.03 6.95
C ALA A 89 -10.83 3.31 6.22
N ARG A 90 -12.08 3.58 6.63
CA ARG A 90 -13.29 3.02 6.00
C ARG A 90 -13.34 3.33 4.50
N VAL A 91 -13.07 4.58 4.12
CA VAL A 91 -13.06 5.04 2.72
C VAL A 91 -11.93 4.35 1.95
N ALA A 92 -10.76 4.17 2.56
CA ALA A 92 -9.65 3.43 1.95
C ALA A 92 -10.01 1.97 1.68
N PHE A 93 -10.68 1.28 2.60
CA PHE A 93 -11.10 -0.12 2.40
C PHE A 93 -12.27 -0.28 1.42
N VAL A 94 -13.18 0.70 1.35
CA VAL A 94 -14.21 0.74 0.28
C VAL A 94 -13.52 0.84 -1.08
N MET A 95 -12.58 1.78 -1.22
CA MET A 95 -11.79 1.95 -2.44
C MET A 95 -11.02 0.68 -2.80
N LEU A 96 -10.33 0.06 -1.84
CA LEU A 96 -9.60 -1.20 -2.05
C LEU A 96 -10.50 -2.30 -2.59
N THR A 97 -11.66 -2.50 -1.96
CA THR A 97 -12.58 -3.58 -2.34
C THR A 97 -13.08 -3.37 -3.76
N GLN A 98 -13.55 -2.16 -4.08
CA GLN A 98 -14.02 -1.84 -5.44
C GLN A 98 -12.90 -1.96 -6.48
N MET A 99 -11.71 -1.45 -6.18
CA MET A 99 -10.56 -1.51 -7.10
C MET A 99 -10.17 -2.97 -7.41
N LEU A 100 -10.15 -3.85 -6.41
CA LEU A 100 -9.83 -5.27 -6.61
C LEU A 100 -10.93 -6.00 -7.39
N ASP A 101 -12.20 -5.68 -7.16
CA ASP A 101 -13.32 -6.28 -7.89
C ASP A 101 -13.32 -5.86 -9.36
N ASP A 102 -13.10 -4.58 -9.65
CA ASP A 102 -12.94 -4.07 -11.02
C ASP A 102 -11.74 -4.70 -11.74
N PHE A 103 -10.63 -4.91 -11.02
CA PHE A 103 -9.44 -5.56 -11.56
C PHE A 103 -9.73 -7.01 -11.97
N VAL A 104 -10.41 -7.78 -11.09
CA VAL A 104 -10.83 -9.15 -11.41
C VAL A 104 -11.88 -9.16 -12.52
N GLN A 105 -12.78 -8.18 -12.58
CA GLN A 105 -13.76 -8.08 -13.68
C GLN A 105 -13.06 -7.86 -15.03
N GLN A 106 -11.99 -7.09 -15.07
CA GLN A 106 -11.26 -6.79 -16.30
C GLN A 106 -10.35 -7.95 -16.75
N PHE A 107 -9.66 -8.61 -15.82
CA PHE A 107 -8.61 -9.57 -16.14
C PHE A 107 -8.96 -11.03 -15.80
N GLY A 108 -10.05 -11.28 -15.10
CA GLY A 108 -10.43 -12.59 -14.60
C GLY A 108 -9.34 -13.20 -13.73
N ASP A 109 -8.88 -14.39 -14.12
CA ASP A 109 -7.84 -15.15 -13.41
C ASP A 109 -6.44 -15.03 -14.03
N SER A 110 -6.24 -14.18 -15.06
CA SER A 110 -4.95 -14.10 -15.75
C SER A 110 -3.80 -13.69 -14.83
N TRP A 111 -4.08 -12.81 -13.87
CA TRP A 111 -3.13 -12.32 -12.86
C TRP A 111 -2.47 -13.46 -12.06
N LYS A 112 -3.15 -14.59 -11.88
CA LYS A 112 -2.61 -15.76 -11.16
C LYS A 112 -1.43 -16.42 -11.87
N ARG A 113 -1.16 -16.09 -13.13
CA ARG A 113 -0.05 -16.64 -13.91
C ARG A 113 1.09 -15.65 -14.09
N GLU A 114 0.89 -14.38 -13.74
CA GLU A 114 1.91 -13.35 -13.90
C GLU A 114 3.09 -13.59 -12.98
N THR A 115 4.29 -13.44 -13.54
CA THR A 115 5.57 -13.61 -12.84
C THR A 115 6.43 -12.35 -12.88
N ARG A 116 6.01 -11.34 -13.64
CA ARG A 116 6.74 -10.08 -13.80
C ARG A 116 6.03 -8.94 -13.07
N PRO A 117 6.78 -8.05 -12.41
CA PRO A 117 6.21 -6.89 -11.76
C PRO A 117 5.63 -5.93 -12.80
N GLU A 118 4.58 -5.21 -12.43
CA GLU A 118 3.92 -4.17 -13.25
C GLU A 118 3.53 -4.69 -14.65
N SER A 119 3.17 -5.97 -14.74
CA SER A 119 2.83 -6.66 -15.99
C SER A 119 1.43 -6.34 -16.51
N MET A 120 0.58 -5.71 -15.69
CA MET A 120 -0.84 -5.51 -15.98
C MET A 120 -1.19 -4.02 -16.00
N THR A 121 -1.50 -3.49 -17.18
CA THR A 121 -1.95 -2.10 -17.34
C THR A 121 -3.40 -1.96 -16.89
N PHE A 122 -3.63 -1.31 -15.75
CA PHE A 122 -4.96 -1.06 -15.20
C PHE A 122 -5.20 0.46 -15.06
N PRO A 123 -5.58 1.17 -16.15
CA PRO A 123 -5.69 2.64 -16.17
C PRO A 123 -6.66 3.20 -15.13
N LYS A 124 -7.69 2.42 -14.78
CA LYS A 124 -8.66 2.78 -13.74
C LYS A 124 -8.01 3.13 -12.39
N MET A 125 -6.79 2.64 -12.09
CA MET A 125 -6.11 3.01 -10.84
C MET A 125 -5.87 4.52 -10.73
N GLU A 126 -5.55 5.20 -11.83
CA GLU A 126 -5.39 6.65 -11.83
C GLU A 126 -6.73 7.35 -11.57
N GLU A 127 -7.81 6.84 -12.16
CA GLU A 127 -9.17 7.34 -11.88
C GLU A 127 -9.57 7.15 -10.40
N TYR A 128 -9.23 6.01 -9.80
CA TYR A 128 -9.43 5.77 -8.36
C TYR A 128 -8.64 6.77 -7.53
N LEU A 129 -7.36 6.98 -7.87
CA LEU A 129 -6.47 7.89 -7.17
C LEU A 129 -7.00 9.33 -7.20
N GLU A 130 -7.53 9.80 -8.32
CA GLU A 130 -8.12 11.13 -8.46
C GLU A 130 -9.48 11.24 -7.74
N LYS A 131 -10.38 10.30 -8.00
CA LYS A 131 -11.75 10.32 -7.46
C LYS A 131 -11.76 10.26 -5.94
N PHE A 132 -10.93 9.40 -5.35
CA PHE A 132 -10.89 9.19 -3.90
C PHE A 132 -9.98 10.18 -3.16
N GLN A 133 -9.42 11.20 -3.83
CA GLN A 133 -8.92 12.37 -3.08
C GLN A 133 -10.05 13.06 -2.32
N ASN A 134 -11.31 12.93 -2.77
CA ASN A 134 -12.49 13.35 -2.03
C ASN A 134 -13.14 12.15 -1.31
N PRO A 135 -13.03 12.03 0.03
CA PRO A 135 -13.58 10.89 0.77
C PRO A 135 -15.10 10.73 0.65
N ALA A 136 -15.85 11.80 0.36
CA ALA A 136 -17.31 11.75 0.19
C ALA A 136 -17.74 10.89 -1.01
N GLU A 137 -16.83 10.59 -1.96
CA GLU A 137 -17.12 9.69 -3.08
C GLU A 137 -17.40 8.25 -2.64
N ALA A 138 -16.95 7.83 -1.44
CA ALA A 138 -17.26 6.52 -0.90
C ALA A 138 -18.71 6.37 -0.41
N ASP A 139 -19.40 7.47 -0.08
CA ASP A 139 -20.78 7.42 0.44
C ASP A 139 -21.79 6.98 -0.63
N LYS A 140 -21.42 7.10 -1.91
CA LYS A 140 -22.19 6.57 -3.06
C LYS A 140 -22.19 5.04 -3.11
N LEU A 141 -21.40 4.36 -2.27
CA LEU A 141 -21.18 2.91 -2.27
C LEU A 141 -21.75 2.23 -1.01
N SER A 142 -23.01 2.54 -0.68
CA SER A 142 -23.65 2.14 0.60
C SER A 142 -23.69 0.63 0.86
N LYS A 143 -23.68 -0.22 -0.19
CA LYS A 143 -23.67 -1.69 -0.03
C LYS A 143 -22.33 -2.22 0.47
N ILE A 144 -21.22 -1.86 -0.19
CA ILE A 144 -19.86 -2.24 0.23
C ILE A 144 -19.58 -1.68 1.62
N GLN A 145 -20.07 -0.48 1.87
CA GLN A 145 -19.97 0.18 3.16
C GLN A 145 -20.62 -0.64 4.28
N LYS A 146 -21.83 -1.17 4.04
CA LYS A 146 -22.51 -2.06 4.98
C LYS A 146 -21.76 -3.39 5.18
N ASP A 147 -21.25 -3.98 4.10
CA ASP A 147 -20.50 -5.22 4.18
C ASP A 147 -19.22 -5.05 5.03
N LEU A 148 -18.48 -3.94 4.86
CA LEU A 148 -17.28 -3.64 5.67
C LEU A 148 -17.62 -3.46 7.15
N ASP A 149 -18.70 -2.73 7.45
CA ASP A 149 -19.15 -2.48 8.82
C ASP A 149 -19.64 -3.78 9.51
N GLU A 150 -20.22 -4.71 8.76
CA GLU A 150 -20.76 -5.97 9.29
C GLU A 150 -19.73 -7.11 9.39
N THR A 151 -18.67 -7.12 8.57
CA THR A 151 -17.88 -8.35 8.36
C THR A 151 -16.37 -8.27 8.58
N THR A 152 -15.80 -7.17 9.08
CA THR A 152 -14.33 -7.18 9.32
C THR A 152 -13.82 -6.34 10.48
N GLU A 153 -13.07 -6.99 11.37
CA GLU A 153 -12.15 -6.31 12.28
C GLU A 153 -10.92 -5.83 11.48
N ILE A 154 -10.73 -4.52 11.39
CA ILE A 154 -9.53 -3.94 10.78
C ILE A 154 -8.43 -3.94 11.83
N LEU A 155 -7.36 -4.72 11.59
CA LEU A 155 -6.21 -4.76 12.50
C LEU A 155 -5.38 -3.49 12.34
N HIS A 156 -5.33 -2.67 13.39
CA HIS A 156 -4.46 -1.49 13.42
C HIS A 156 -3.14 -1.84 14.09
N GLN A 157 -2.04 -1.66 13.36
CA GLN A 157 -0.70 -2.05 13.77
C GLN A 157 0.28 -0.93 13.48
N THR A 158 1.33 -0.81 14.30
CA THR A 158 2.49 0.03 13.96
C THR A 158 3.43 -0.77 13.08
N ILE A 159 4.29 -0.09 12.32
CA ILE A 159 5.30 -0.79 11.51
C ILE A 159 6.09 -1.82 12.32
N ASP A 160 6.54 -1.48 13.53
CA ASP A 160 7.34 -2.35 14.38
C ASP A 160 6.60 -3.61 14.82
N SER A 161 5.28 -3.53 14.99
CA SER A 161 4.44 -4.69 15.34
C SER A 161 4.22 -5.64 14.16
N VAL A 162 4.29 -5.11 12.94
CA VAL A 162 4.20 -5.92 11.71
C VAL A 162 5.55 -6.58 11.43
N LEU A 163 6.66 -5.94 11.78
CA LEU A 163 8.00 -6.52 11.60
C LEU A 163 8.24 -7.70 12.56
N GLU A 164 9.10 -8.63 12.13
CA GLU A 164 9.51 -9.75 12.98
C GLU A 164 10.27 -9.25 14.21
N ARG A 165 10.14 -9.99 15.32
CA ARG A 165 10.82 -9.64 16.57
C ARG A 165 12.33 -9.53 16.36
N GLY A 166 12.87 -8.33 16.55
CA GLY A 166 14.30 -8.04 16.40
C GLY A 166 14.73 -7.59 15.00
N VAL A 167 13.83 -7.57 14.01
CA VAL A 167 14.09 -7.04 12.68
C VAL A 167 13.70 -5.56 12.63
N LYS A 168 14.69 -4.69 12.45
CA LYS A 168 14.46 -3.25 12.29
C LYS A 168 14.13 -2.90 10.85
N LEU A 169 13.25 -1.91 10.64
CA LEU A 169 12.94 -1.38 9.32
C LEU A 169 14.20 -0.98 8.54
N ASP A 170 15.15 -0.32 9.20
CA ASP A 170 16.41 0.10 8.58
C ASP A 170 17.18 -1.06 7.93
N ALA A 171 17.16 -2.24 8.58
CA ALA A 171 17.82 -3.43 8.07
C ALA A 171 17.10 -4.00 6.84
N LEU A 172 15.77 -3.90 6.79
CA LEU A 172 14.98 -4.30 5.62
C LEU A 172 15.22 -3.35 4.44
N VAL A 173 15.23 -2.04 4.69
CA VAL A 173 15.54 -1.02 3.68
C VAL A 173 16.95 -1.24 3.10
N GLU A 174 17.94 -1.54 3.95
CA GLU A 174 19.31 -1.77 3.50
C GLU A 174 19.45 -3.02 2.62
N ARG A 175 18.72 -4.10 2.95
CA ARG A 175 18.75 -5.39 2.23
C ARG A 175 17.83 -5.46 1.02
N SER A 176 16.85 -4.56 0.89
CA SER A 176 15.86 -4.61 -0.19
C SER A 176 16.49 -4.34 -1.56
N ASP A 177 16.20 -5.19 -2.53
CA ASP A 177 16.55 -4.95 -3.94
C ASP A 177 15.53 -4.06 -4.68
N ASP A 178 14.39 -3.77 -4.04
CA ASP A 178 13.34 -2.87 -4.58
C ASP A 178 13.71 -1.39 -4.45
N LEU A 179 14.74 -1.08 -3.65
CA LEU A 179 15.17 0.29 -3.38
C LEU A 179 16.52 0.56 -4.06
N SER A 180 16.56 1.59 -4.90
CA SER A 180 17.82 2.07 -5.47
C SER A 180 18.76 2.59 -4.39
N ARG A 181 20.06 2.65 -4.70
CA ARG A 181 21.06 3.25 -3.80
C ARG A 181 20.68 4.68 -3.40
N GLN A 182 20.10 5.44 -4.33
CA GLN A 182 19.65 6.80 -4.08
C GLN A 182 18.49 6.84 -3.08
N SER A 183 17.49 5.97 -3.23
CA SER A 183 16.34 5.87 -2.31
C SER A 183 16.76 5.44 -0.92
N LYS A 184 17.67 4.46 -0.80
CA LYS A 184 18.25 4.06 0.48
C LYS A 184 19.00 5.22 1.16
N MET A 185 19.78 5.98 0.39
CA MET A 185 20.48 7.16 0.91
C MET A 185 19.50 8.26 1.33
N PHE A 186 18.45 8.48 0.55
CA PHE A 186 17.38 9.44 0.86
C PHE A 186 16.68 9.10 2.17
N TYR A 187 16.26 7.84 2.35
CA TYR A 187 15.66 7.36 3.60
C TYR A 187 16.58 7.59 4.81
N LYS A 188 17.87 7.23 4.69
CA LYS A 188 18.87 7.45 5.75
C LYS A 188 19.04 8.96 6.05
N GLN A 189 19.03 9.81 5.03
CA GLN A 189 19.19 11.26 5.19
C GLN A 189 17.96 11.90 5.84
N ALA A 190 16.75 11.54 5.41
CA ALA A 190 15.50 12.04 5.98
C ALA A 190 15.40 11.72 7.47
N LYS A 191 15.74 10.48 7.86
CA LYS A 191 15.79 10.06 9.26
C LYS A 191 16.77 10.89 10.09
N LYS A 192 17.97 11.17 9.56
CA LYS A 192 18.96 12.02 10.23
C LYS A 192 18.45 13.44 10.43
N THR A 193 17.87 14.04 9.39
CA THR A 193 17.32 15.39 9.46
C THR A 193 16.18 15.49 10.48
N ASN A 194 15.27 14.51 10.53
CA ASN A 194 14.18 14.46 11.51
C ASN A 194 14.66 14.16 12.94
N SER A 195 15.83 13.53 13.10
CA SER A 195 16.44 13.26 14.42
C SER A 195 17.17 14.46 15.04
N CYS A 196 17.48 15.50 14.27
CA CYS A 196 18.26 16.65 14.72
C CYS A 196 17.45 17.74 15.45
N CYS A 197 16.18 17.50 15.76
CA CYS A 197 15.34 18.41 16.55
C CYS A 197 15.03 17.92 17.97
N ILE A 198 15.78 16.92 18.48
CA ILE A 198 15.83 16.61 19.92
C ILE A 198 16.95 17.43 20.58
N ILE A 199 16.86 18.76 20.49
CA ILE A 199 17.58 19.66 21.40
C ILE A 199 16.53 20.64 21.94
N MET A 200 15.77 20.18 22.93
CA MET A 200 15.66 20.84 24.25
C MET A 200 15.00 19.87 25.24
#